data_AF-A0A661NA85-F1
#
_entry.id   AF-A0A661NA85-F1
#
_cell.length_a   1.000
_cell.length_b   1.000
_cell.length_c   1.000
_cell.angle_alpha   90.00
_cell.angle_beta   90.00
_cell.angle_gamma   90.00
#
_symmetry.space_group_name_H-M   'P 1'
#
loop_
_entity.id
_entity.type
_entity.pdbx_description
1 polymer ?
#
loop_
_entity_poly.entity_id
_entity_poly.type
_entity_poly.pdbx_seq_one_letter_code
_entity_poly.pdbx_strand_id
1 'polypeptide(L)'
;MLASAESFPLKRRRLRFNLGLSRAEFARFLGVSDATVVRWEADNSASEPKGLQAILISALNDAVDKHPTQEIASLVRSCGLDHRAALRTLLDAAR
;
A
#
# COMPACT_ATOMS: atom_id res chain seq x y z
N MET A 1 -21.53 18.31 8.96
CA MET A 1 -21.16 16.90 9.22
C MET A 1 -19.66 16.81 8.99
N LEU A 2 -18.86 16.81 10.07
CA LEU A 2 -17.40 16.81 9.96
C LEU A 2 -16.97 15.48 9.34
N ALA A 3 -16.52 15.50 8.10
CA ALA A 3 -15.67 14.43 7.59
C ALA A 3 -14.42 14.45 8.48
N SER A 4 -14.38 13.59 9.50
CA SER A 4 -13.23 13.44 10.37
C SER A 4 -12.03 13.12 9.48
N ALA A 5 -10.98 13.94 9.53
CA ALA A 5 -9.76 13.69 8.79
C ALA A 5 -9.14 12.39 9.32
N GLU A 6 -9.44 11.28 8.65
CA GLU A 6 -8.92 9.96 9.01
C GLU A 6 -7.38 10.02 9.06
N SER A 7 -6.81 9.49 10.15
CA SER A 7 -5.36 9.53 10.36
C SER A 7 -4.63 8.70 9.30
N PHE A 8 -3.38 9.06 8.98
CA PHE A 8 -2.59 8.32 8.00
C PHE A 8 -2.44 6.81 8.32
N PRO A 9 -2.26 6.37 9.59
CA PRO A 9 -2.27 4.94 9.93
C PRO A 9 -3.55 4.23 9.49
N LEU A 10 -4.71 4.84 9.73
CA LEU A 10 -6.02 4.27 9.39
C LEU A 10 -6.21 4.17 7.87
N LYS A 11 -5.81 5.20 7.11
CA LYS A 11 -5.83 5.18 5.64
C LYS A 11 -5.00 4.03 5.05
N ARG A 12 -3.77 3.81 5.56
CA ARG A 12 -2.90 2.72 5.10
C ARG A 12 -3.50 1.35 5.42
N ARG A 13 -4.01 1.19 6.63
CA ARG A 13 -4.68 -0.04 7.08
C ARG A 13 -5.90 -0.32 6.21
N ARG A 14 -6.68 0.72 5.87
CA ARG A 14 -7.83 0.63 4.95
C ARG A 14 -7.41 0.19 3.55
N LEU A 15 -6.41 0.84 2.95
CA LEU A 15 -5.88 0.48 1.63
C LEU A 15 -5.51 -1.00 1.57
N ARG A 16 -4.73 -1.49 2.54
CA ARG A 16 -4.32 -2.89 2.61
C ARG A 16 -5.53 -3.83 2.72
N PHE A 17 -6.52 -3.50 3.54
CA PHE A 17 -7.73 -4.30 3.67
C PHE A 17 -8.59 -4.31 2.41
N ASN A 18 -8.72 -3.17 1.73
CA ASN A 18 -9.46 -3.08 0.47
C ASN A 18 -8.85 -3.99 -0.59
N LEU A 19 -7.50 -4.05 -0.65
CA LEU A 19 -6.76 -4.97 -1.52
C LEU A 19 -6.77 -6.43 -1.05
N GLY A 20 -7.35 -6.73 0.12
CA GLY A 20 -7.37 -8.09 0.69
C GLY A 20 -5.97 -8.63 1.01
N LEU A 21 -5.02 -7.74 1.34
CA LEU A 21 -3.63 -8.10 1.60
C LEU A 21 -3.39 -8.35 3.10
N SER A 22 -2.59 -9.37 3.39
CA SER A 22 -1.92 -9.51 4.68
C SER A 22 -0.84 -8.43 4.84
N ARG A 23 -0.41 -8.17 6.07
CA ARG A 23 0.70 -7.23 6.31
C ARG A 23 2.00 -7.74 5.71
N ALA A 24 2.23 -9.06 5.71
CA ALA A 24 3.40 -9.68 5.09
C ALA A 24 3.45 -9.46 3.57
N GLU A 25 2.33 -9.64 2.86
CA GLU A 25 2.26 -9.36 1.41
C GLU A 25 2.50 -7.87 1.13
N PHE A 26 1.88 -6.99 1.92
CA PHE A 26 2.05 -5.55 1.77
C PHE A 26 3.49 -5.10 2.07
N ALA A 27 4.11 -5.64 3.12
CA ALA A 27 5.49 -5.37 3.49
C ALA A 27 6.47 -5.85 2.42
N ARG A 28 6.26 -7.07 1.90
CA ARG A 28 7.06 -7.64 0.80
C ARG A 28 7.01 -6.73 -0.42
N PHE A 29 5.84 -6.26 -0.80
CA PHE A 29 5.68 -5.34 -1.93
C PHE A 29 6.42 -4.02 -1.71
N LEU A 30 6.34 -3.45 -0.50
CA LEU A 30 6.99 -2.19 -0.14
C LEU A 30 8.49 -2.32 0.16
N GLY A 31 9.03 -3.55 0.15
CA GLY A 31 10.43 -3.82 0.47
C GLY A 31 10.80 -3.51 1.93
N VAL A 32 9.88 -3.74 2.87
CA VAL A 32 10.09 -3.53 4.32
C VAL A 32 9.71 -4.78 5.13
N SER A 33 10.02 -4.78 6.43
CA SER A 33 9.61 -5.85 7.33
C SER A 33 8.11 -5.75 7.69
N ASP A 34 7.48 -6.88 8.05
CA ASP A 34 6.11 -6.89 8.59
C ASP A 34 5.98 -6.02 9.85
N ALA A 35 6.99 -6.06 10.74
CA ALA A 35 7.04 -5.22 11.93
C ALA A 35 7.01 -3.71 11.61
N THR A 36 7.59 -3.31 10.46
CA THR A 36 7.50 -1.92 9.97
C THR A 36 6.06 -1.54 9.63
N VAL A 37 5.33 -2.43 8.93
CA VAL A 37 3.92 -2.21 8.59
C VAL A 37 3.04 -2.17 9.85
N VAL A 38 3.27 -3.08 10.80
CA VAL A 38 2.58 -3.06 12.10
C VAL A 38 2.77 -1.72 12.80
N ARG A 39 4.00 -1.20 12.85
CA ARG A 39 4.27 0.14 13.42
C ARG A 39 3.53 1.23 12.66
N TRP A 40 3.59 1.26 11.32
CA TRP A 40 2.93 2.30 10.51
C TRP A 40 1.40 2.30 10.61
N GLU A 41 0.77 1.16 10.88
CA GLU A 41 -0.69 1.02 11.03
C GLU A 41 -1.18 1.25 12.47
N ALA A 42 -0.29 1.43 13.44
CA ALA A 42 -0.68 1.69 14.82
C ALA A 42 -1.21 3.12 14.99
N ASP A 43 -2.26 3.28 15.81
CA ASP A 43 -2.96 4.58 15.98
C ASP A 43 -2.06 5.70 16.54
N ASN A 44 -1.03 5.34 17.32
CA ASN A 44 -0.02 6.26 17.87
C ASN A 44 1.36 6.09 17.23
N SER A 45 1.41 5.73 15.94
CA SER A 45 2.69 5.54 15.26
C SER A 45 3.53 6.82 15.23
N ALA A 46 4.72 6.77 15.84
CA ALA A 46 5.75 7.81 15.68
C ALA A 46 6.53 7.70 14.35
N SER A 47 6.18 6.72 13.51
CA SER A 47 6.88 6.44 12.25
C SER A 47 5.93 6.43 11.06
N GLU A 48 6.35 7.08 9.98
CA GLU A 48 5.60 7.13 8.73
C GLU A 48 6.45 6.57 7.59
N PRO A 49 5.82 6.04 6.53
CA PRO A 49 6.51 5.75 5.29
C PRO A 49 7.17 7.02 4.75
N LYS A 50 8.40 6.90 4.25
CA LYS A 50 9.16 8.01 3.67
C LYS A 50 9.76 7.56 2.34
N GLY A 51 10.24 8.52 1.54
CA GLY A 51 10.93 8.25 0.29
C GLY A 51 10.12 7.33 -0.62
N LEU A 52 10.75 6.24 -1.08
CA LEU A 52 10.14 5.30 -2.01
C LEU A 52 8.84 4.69 -1.48
N GLN A 53 8.76 4.32 -0.20
CA GLN A 53 7.55 3.68 0.34
C GLN A 53 6.35 4.63 0.38
N ALA A 54 6.58 5.92 0.63
CA ALA A 54 5.52 6.92 0.53
C ALA A 54 5.00 7.03 -0.91
N ILE A 55 5.91 7.04 -1.90
CA ILE A 55 5.56 7.08 -3.33
C ILE A 55 4.77 5.84 -3.75
N LEU A 56 5.23 4.64 -3.36
CA LEU A 56 4.55 3.39 -3.69
C LEU A 56 3.15 3.29 -3.05
N ILE A 57 2.99 3.78 -1.82
CA ILE A 57 1.67 3.84 -1.18
C ILE A 57 0.76 4.85 -1.89
N SER A 58 1.28 6.00 -2.33
CA SER A 58 0.50 6.95 -3.14
C SER A 58 0.04 6.30 -4.44
N ALA A 59 0.98 5.69 -5.18
CA ALA A 59 0.69 5.02 -6.44
C ALA A 59 -0.33 3.88 -6.28
N LEU A 60 -0.30 3.13 -5.16
CA LEU A 60 -1.33 2.14 -4.86
C LEU A 60 -2.71 2.75 -4.63
N ASN A 61 -2.81 3.90 -3.96
CA ASN A 61 -4.10 4.59 -3.84
C ASN A 61 -4.58 5.05 -5.22
N ASP A 62 -3.73 5.73 -5.98
CA ASP A 62 -4.08 6.25 -7.30
C ASP A 62 -4.50 5.14 -8.26
N ALA A 63 -3.82 3.99 -8.23
CA ALA A 63 -4.15 2.83 -9.06
C ALA A 63 -5.47 2.17 -8.63
N VAL A 64 -5.77 2.09 -7.32
CA VAL A 64 -7.06 1.56 -6.82
C VAL A 64 -8.23 2.48 -7.20
N ASP A 65 -8.01 3.79 -7.31
CA ASP A 65 -9.04 4.73 -7.74
C ASP A 65 -9.36 4.60 -9.25
N LYS A 66 -8.39 4.13 -10.04
CA LYS A 66 -8.50 4.03 -11.52
C LYS A 66 -8.81 2.64 -12.03
N HIS A 67 -8.51 1.60 -11.25
CA HIS A 67 -8.58 0.20 -11.66
C HIS A 67 -9.34 -0.66 -10.65
N PRO A 68 -9.92 -1.80 -11.08
CA PRO A 68 -10.53 -2.74 -10.16
C PRO A 68 -9.55 -3.19 -9.07
N THR A 69 -9.98 -3.12 -7.81
CA THR A 69 -9.16 -3.47 -6.63
C THR A 69 -8.52 -4.87 -6.73
N GLN A 70 -9.22 -5.83 -7.33
CA GLN A 70 -8.70 -7.20 -7.52
C GLN A 70 -7.52 -7.26 -8.48
N GLU A 71 -7.50 -6.40 -9.51
CA GLU A 71 -6.39 -6.30 -10.45
C GLU A 71 -5.13 -5.80 -9.74
N ILE A 72 -5.26 -4.72 -8.97
CA ILE A 72 -4.16 -4.16 -8.19
C ILE A 72 -3.70 -5.14 -7.10
N ALA A 73 -4.62 -5.86 -6.46
CA ALA A 73 -4.26 -6.89 -5.49
C ALA A 73 -3.48 -8.06 -6.13
N SER A 74 -3.88 -8.49 -7.33
CA SER A 74 -3.15 -9.52 -8.10
C SER A 74 -1.74 -9.04 -8.46
N LEU A 75 -1.62 -7.80 -8.93
CA LEU A 75 -0.34 -7.15 -9.21
C LEU A 75 0.58 -7.16 -7.97
N VAL A 76 0.06 -6.75 -6.81
CA VAL A 76 0.85 -6.71 -5.58
C VAL A 76 1.35 -8.11 -5.21
N ARG A 77 0.51 -9.14 -5.32
CA ARG A 77 0.92 -10.53 -5.04
C ARG A 77 1.92 -11.08 -6.07
N SER A 78 1.87 -10.63 -7.32
CA SER A 78 2.81 -11.03 -8.38
C SER A 78 4.24 -10.58 -8.13
N CYS A 79 4.47 -9.62 -7.23
CA CYS A 79 5.81 -9.11 -6.91
C CYS A 79 6.78 -10.19 -6.39
N GLY A 80 6.24 -11.32 -5.94
CA GLY A 80 7.04 -12.46 -5.53
C GLY A 80 7.71 -13.23 -6.68
N LEU A 81 7.26 -13.01 -7.91
CA LEU A 81 7.81 -13.59 -9.14
C LEU A 81 8.80 -12.62 -9.79
N ASP A 82 8.39 -11.35 -9.93
CA ASP A 82 9.24 -10.27 -10.44
C ASP A 82 8.81 -8.93 -9.80
N HIS A 83 9.60 -8.48 -8.83
CA HIS A 83 9.32 -7.25 -8.10
C HIS A 83 9.43 -6.01 -9.01
N ARG A 84 10.38 -5.99 -9.95
CA ARG A 84 10.58 -4.87 -10.87
C ARG A 84 9.41 -4.73 -11.84
N ALA A 85 8.94 -5.84 -12.40
CA ALA A 85 7.78 -5.83 -13.28
C ALA A 85 6.53 -5.33 -12.54
N ALA A 86 6.28 -5.82 -11.33
CA ALA A 86 5.15 -5.38 -10.51
C ALA A 86 5.21 -3.88 -10.19
N LEU A 87 6.39 -3.34 -9.84
CA LEU A 87 6.56 -1.91 -9.61
C LEU A 87 6.30 -1.07 -10.86
N ARG A 88 6.80 -1.51 -12.03
CA ARG A 88 6.56 -0.80 -13.29
C ARG A 88 5.06 -0.75 -13.61
N THR A 89 4.39 -1.90 -13.55
CA THR A 89 2.95 -1.97 -13.82
C THR A 89 2.15 -1.12 -12.83
N LEU A 90 2.55 -1.06 -11.56
CA LEU A 90 1.90 -0.17 -10.59
C LEU A 90 2.02 1.29 -11.01
N LEU A 91 3.24 1.74 -11.35
CA LEU A 91 3.48 3.13 -11.73
C LEU A 91 2.77 3.50 -13.03
N ASP A 92 2.58 2.54 -13.94
CA ASP A 92 1.78 2.72 -15.15
C ASP A 92 0.28 2.82 -14.81
N ALA A 93 -0.25 1.98 -13.92
CA ALA A 93 -1.65 2.00 -13.47
C ALA A 93 -2.00 3.22 -12.60
N ALA A 94 -1.00 3.83 -11.96
CA ALA A 94 -1.17 5.02 -11.13
C ALA A 94 -1.25 6.33 -11.93
N ARG A 95 -0.89 6.33 -13.22
CA ARG A 95 -0.95 7.51 -14.11
C ARG A 95 -2.36 7.80 -14.56
#